data_AF-A0A946YHT3-F1
#
_entry.id   AF-A0A946YHT3-F1
#
_cell.length_a   1.000
_cell.length_b   1.000
_cell.length_c   1.000
_cell.angle_alpha   90.00
_cell.angle_beta   90.00
_cell.angle_gamma   90.00
#
_symmetry.space_group_name_H-M   'P 1'
#
loop_
_entity.id
_entity.type
_entity.pdbx_description
1 polymer ?
#
loop_
_entity_poly.entity_id
_entity_poly.type
_entity_poly.pdbx_seq_one_letter_code
_entity_poly.pdbx_strand_id
1 'polypeptide(L)'
;FADGAGRDGIDTLIQSVIDNEVAPNSNVYAELGSTWRFLMRDPDNAAHALGKLFKYIGEDNVLWGTDSIWYGSPQDQIQAFRTFQISPEFRERFGYPEITPELRRKVFGLNAAVPYQIDQQEIQLLTSVDSVSREKTNYLNDPQPSFLTYGPKNRREFLNFLKWG
;
A
#
# COMPACT_ATOMS: atom_id res chain seq x y z
N PHE A 1 -14.53 11.04 6.63
CA PHE A 1 -14.43 11.56 7.99
C PHE A 1 -15.13 12.90 8.06
N ALA A 2 -16.29 12.89 8.67
CA ALA A 2 -16.93 14.07 9.24
C ALA A 2 -16.99 13.78 10.74
N ASP A 3 -16.52 14.71 11.56
CA ASP A 3 -16.42 14.53 13.01
C ASP A 3 -17.80 14.17 13.59
N GLY A 4 -17.85 13.10 14.40
CA GLY A 4 -19.09 12.59 14.98
C GLY A 4 -20.05 11.84 14.04
N ALA A 5 -19.72 11.65 12.76
CA ALA A 5 -20.54 10.89 11.81
C ALA A 5 -20.02 9.45 11.62
N GLY A 6 -20.87 8.45 11.86
CA GLY A 6 -20.70 7.05 11.41
C GLY A 6 -19.42 6.33 11.87
N ARG A 7 -19.56 5.40 12.83
CA ARG A 7 -18.45 4.66 13.47
C ARG A 7 -18.13 3.35 12.74
N ASP A 8 -17.66 3.41 11.49
CA ASP A 8 -17.24 2.18 10.79
C ASP A 8 -15.87 2.31 10.10
N GLY A 9 -15.16 1.19 10.06
CA GLY A 9 -13.84 1.04 9.44
C GLY A 9 -12.82 2.08 9.89
N ILE A 10 -12.11 2.66 8.91
CA ILE A 10 -11.03 3.64 9.11
C ILE A 10 -11.51 4.90 9.85
N ASP A 11 -12.77 5.31 9.69
CA ASP A 11 -13.27 6.52 10.36
C ASP A 11 -13.36 6.33 11.89
N THR A 12 -13.57 5.10 12.37
CA THR A 12 -13.51 4.78 13.83
C THR A 12 -12.10 4.93 14.39
N LEU A 13 -11.08 4.46 13.66
CA LEU A 13 -9.69 4.64 14.06
C LEU A 13 -9.32 6.13 14.13
N ILE A 14 -9.75 6.91 13.13
CA ILE A 14 -9.49 8.35 13.05
C ILE A 14 -10.16 9.09 14.20
N GLN A 15 -11.43 8.78 14.49
CA GLN A 15 -12.12 9.38 15.63
C GLN A 15 -11.37 9.06 16.93
N SER A 16 -10.92 7.80 17.13
CA SER A 16 -10.20 7.41 18.34
C SER A 16 -8.90 8.19 18.54
N VAL A 17 -8.13 8.46 17.49
CA VAL A 17 -6.89 9.24 17.64
C VAL A 17 -7.18 10.73 17.89
N ILE A 18 -8.23 11.28 17.28
CA ILE A 18 -8.67 12.66 17.51
C ILE A 18 -9.19 12.84 18.94
N ASP A 19 -10.08 11.96 19.41
CA ASP A 19 -10.68 11.99 20.74
C ASP A 19 -9.63 11.88 21.86
N ASN A 20 -8.50 11.23 21.56
CA ASN A 20 -7.38 11.05 22.50
C ASN A 20 -6.21 12.00 22.22
N GLU A 21 -6.39 13.02 21.38
CA GLU A 21 -5.38 14.04 21.06
C GLU A 21 -4.04 13.45 20.57
N VAL A 22 -4.09 12.28 19.92
CA VAL A 22 -2.90 11.63 19.35
C VAL A 22 -2.57 12.32 18.04
N ALA A 23 -1.45 13.04 18.03
CA ALA A 23 -0.96 13.71 16.83
C ALA A 23 -0.57 12.70 15.73
N PRO A 24 -0.68 13.08 14.44
CA PRO A 24 -0.10 12.30 13.35
C PRO A 24 1.40 12.06 13.53
N ASN A 25 1.92 10.95 13.01
CA ASN A 25 3.32 10.51 13.15
C ASN A 25 3.76 10.30 14.62
N SER A 26 2.81 10.03 15.52
CA SER A 26 3.10 9.73 16.93
C SER A 26 3.20 8.22 17.15
N ASN A 27 2.46 7.65 18.09
CA ASN A 27 2.60 6.27 18.57
C ASN A 27 1.56 5.28 18.03
N VAL A 28 0.72 5.67 17.07
CA VAL A 28 -0.27 4.79 16.43
C VAL A 28 0.16 4.49 15.01
N TYR A 29 0.25 3.20 14.65
CA TYR A 29 0.64 2.72 13.33
C TYR A 29 -0.52 1.98 12.65
N ALA A 30 -0.78 2.32 11.39
CA ALA A 30 -1.83 1.69 10.59
C ALA A 30 -1.21 0.78 9.54
N GLU A 31 -1.39 -0.54 9.68
CA GLU A 31 -0.92 -1.55 8.74
C GLU A 31 -1.99 -1.87 7.70
N LEU A 32 -1.60 -2.01 6.43
CA LEU A 32 -2.53 -2.13 5.32
C LEU A 32 -3.15 -3.53 5.17
N GLY A 33 -2.37 -4.60 5.28
CA GLY A 33 -2.81 -6.00 5.17
C GLY A 33 -3.81 -6.25 4.03
N SER A 34 -4.87 -6.99 4.35
CA SER A 34 -6.01 -7.23 3.46
C SER A 34 -6.74 -5.96 3.01
N THR A 35 -6.62 -4.85 3.76
CA THR A 35 -7.27 -3.57 3.40
C THR A 35 -6.82 -3.12 2.03
N TRP A 36 -5.51 -3.13 1.75
CA TRP A 36 -5.01 -2.75 0.42
C TRP A 36 -5.49 -3.71 -0.66
N ARG A 37 -5.40 -5.03 -0.42
CA ARG A 37 -5.89 -6.06 -1.34
C ARG A 37 -7.34 -5.79 -1.77
N PHE A 38 -8.20 -5.38 -0.85
CA PHE A 38 -9.60 -5.12 -1.16
C PHE A 38 -9.83 -3.76 -1.81
N LEU A 39 -9.02 -2.74 -1.51
CA LEU A 39 -9.15 -1.40 -2.08
C LEU A 39 -8.65 -1.30 -3.53
N MET A 40 -7.74 -2.17 -3.96
CA MET A 40 -7.21 -2.17 -5.33
C MET A 40 -8.29 -2.24 -6.43
N ARG A 41 -9.49 -2.75 -6.12
CA ARG A 41 -10.61 -2.87 -7.07
C ARG A 41 -11.46 -1.61 -7.19
N ASP A 42 -11.26 -0.64 -6.30
CA ASP A 42 -12.06 0.58 -6.19
C ASP A 42 -11.13 1.78 -5.88
N PRO A 43 -10.64 2.47 -6.93
CA PRO A 43 -9.68 3.56 -6.78
C PRO A 43 -10.17 4.74 -5.94
N ASP A 44 -11.47 5.04 -5.95
CA ASP A 44 -12.04 6.14 -5.19
C ASP A 44 -12.04 5.82 -3.69
N ASN A 45 -12.46 4.59 -3.34
CA ASN A 45 -12.36 4.12 -1.96
C ASN A 45 -10.91 3.97 -1.52
N ALA A 46 -10.00 3.54 -2.40
CA ALA A 46 -8.57 3.50 -2.12
C ALA A 46 -8.01 4.90 -1.80
N ALA A 47 -8.42 5.91 -2.57
CA ALA A 47 -8.00 7.30 -2.37
C ALA A 47 -8.49 7.83 -1.03
N HIS A 48 -9.74 7.55 -0.66
CA HIS A 48 -10.29 7.91 0.64
C HIS A 48 -9.59 7.21 1.79
N ALA A 49 -9.41 5.89 1.71
CA ALA A 49 -8.78 5.11 2.77
C ALA A 49 -7.34 5.57 3.01
N LEU A 50 -6.50 5.57 1.97
CA LEU A 50 -5.09 5.95 2.09
C LEU A 50 -4.94 7.43 2.41
N GLY A 51 -5.71 8.31 1.74
CA GLY A 51 -5.66 9.75 1.99
C GLY A 51 -6.01 10.12 3.43
N LYS A 52 -7.00 9.45 4.02
CA LYS A 52 -7.33 9.62 5.44
C LYS A 52 -6.22 9.10 6.36
N LEU A 53 -5.68 7.90 6.10
CA LEU A 53 -4.57 7.35 6.90
C LEU A 53 -3.36 8.28 6.89
N PHE A 54 -2.92 8.75 5.72
CA PHE A 54 -1.79 9.68 5.63
C PHE A 54 -2.06 11.01 6.33
N LYS A 55 -3.31 11.50 6.29
CA LYS A 55 -3.69 12.79 6.91
C LYS A 55 -3.77 12.71 8.43
N TYR A 56 -4.38 11.66 8.99
CA TYR A 56 -4.73 11.59 10.41
C TYR A 56 -3.80 10.68 11.22
N ILE A 57 -3.30 9.60 10.64
CA ILE A 57 -2.29 8.74 11.29
C ILE A 57 -0.89 9.27 11.00
N GLY A 58 -0.68 9.81 9.81
CA GLY A 58 0.57 10.41 9.37
C GLY A 58 1.37 9.51 8.41
N GLU A 59 2.10 10.14 7.50
CA GLU A 59 2.86 9.43 6.46
C GLU A 59 4.02 8.56 7.00
N ASP A 60 4.50 8.80 8.23
CA ASP A 60 5.54 8.01 8.89
C ASP A 60 4.99 6.77 9.62
N ASN A 61 3.66 6.66 9.70
CA ASN A 61 2.99 5.65 10.54
C ASN A 61 2.06 4.72 9.77
N VAL A 62 2.01 4.83 8.44
CA VAL A 62 1.32 3.85 7.58
C VAL A 62 2.30 2.75 7.15
N LEU A 63 2.00 1.50 7.48
CA LEU A 63 2.86 0.34 7.28
C LEU A 63 2.36 -0.54 6.13
N TRP A 64 3.30 -1.06 5.34
CA TRP A 64 2.99 -2.08 4.36
C TRP A 64 2.76 -3.44 5.00
N GLY A 65 1.73 -4.13 4.53
CA GLY A 65 1.63 -5.57 4.60
C GLY A 65 0.54 -6.06 3.65
N THR A 66 0.50 -7.38 3.47
CA THR A 66 -0.08 -7.97 2.24
C THR A 66 -1.10 -9.07 2.49
N ASP A 67 -1.12 -9.63 3.70
CA ASP A 67 -1.89 -10.84 4.04
C ASP A 67 -1.72 -11.96 2.99
N SER A 68 -0.50 -12.10 2.45
CA SER A 68 -0.19 -13.03 1.35
C SER A 68 -0.44 -14.50 1.65
N ILE A 69 -0.53 -14.88 2.92
CA ILE A 69 -0.95 -16.24 3.30
C ILE A 69 -2.36 -16.57 2.79
N TRP A 70 -3.23 -15.56 2.64
CA TRP A 70 -4.61 -15.70 2.17
C TRP A 70 -4.78 -15.44 0.68
N TYR A 71 -3.92 -14.61 0.08
CA TYR A 71 -4.11 -14.12 -1.30
C TYR A 71 -3.00 -14.51 -2.28
N GLY A 72 -1.98 -15.24 -1.81
CA GLY A 72 -0.83 -15.63 -2.61
C GLY A 72 0.19 -14.51 -2.80
N SER A 73 0.92 -14.57 -3.92
CA SER A 73 2.00 -13.62 -4.21
C SER A 73 1.50 -12.16 -4.18
N PRO A 74 2.18 -11.24 -3.45
CA PRO A 74 1.78 -9.85 -3.35
C PRO A 74 2.20 -9.00 -4.57
N GLN A 75 2.67 -9.62 -5.65
CA GLN A 75 3.25 -8.90 -6.78
C GLN A 75 2.25 -7.93 -7.43
N ASP A 76 0.98 -8.32 -7.54
CA ASP A 76 -0.09 -7.45 -8.03
C ASP A 76 -0.38 -6.29 -7.07
N GLN A 77 -0.37 -6.54 -5.77
CA GLN A 77 -0.54 -5.53 -4.72
C GLN A 77 0.57 -4.47 -4.78
N ILE A 78 1.83 -4.91 -4.90
CA ILE A 78 3.00 -4.03 -5.02
C ILE A 78 2.91 -3.18 -6.28
N GLN A 79 2.55 -3.78 -7.42
CA GLN A 79 2.40 -3.06 -8.68
C GLN A 79 1.30 -2.02 -8.60
N ALA A 80 0.12 -2.39 -8.10
CA ALA A 80 -1.00 -1.47 -7.95
C ALA A 80 -0.62 -0.27 -7.06
N PHE A 81 0.03 -0.50 -5.91
CA PHE A 81 0.38 0.60 -5.00
C PHE A 81 1.46 1.52 -5.59
N ARG A 82 2.42 0.95 -6.33
CA ARG A 82 3.44 1.74 -7.05
C ARG A 82 2.82 2.67 -8.09
N THR A 83 1.77 2.23 -8.79
CA THR A 83 1.09 3.02 -9.82
C THR A 83 -0.01 3.91 -9.28
N PHE A 84 -0.53 3.63 -8.08
CA PHE A 84 -1.64 4.36 -7.50
C PHE A 84 -1.25 5.80 -7.15
N GLN A 85 -2.18 6.72 -7.38
CA GLN A 85 -2.08 8.13 -7.02
C GLN A 85 -3.48 8.68 -6.70
N ILE A 86 -3.56 9.51 -5.66
CA ILE A 86 -4.78 10.25 -5.32
C ILE A 86 -4.95 11.37 -6.34
N SER A 87 -6.11 11.43 -7.00
CA SER A 87 -6.38 12.43 -8.04
C SER A 87 -6.21 13.86 -7.50
N PRO A 88 -5.81 14.83 -8.34
CA PRO A 88 -5.74 16.24 -7.94
C PRO A 88 -7.06 16.74 -7.31
N GLU A 89 -8.20 16.33 -7.88
CA GLU A 89 -9.53 16.66 -7.35
C GLU A 89 -9.73 16.18 -5.92
N PHE A 90 -9.37 14.94 -5.60
CA PHE A 90 -9.52 14.39 -4.26
C PHE A 90 -8.55 15.02 -3.27
N ARG A 91 -7.34 15.35 -3.72
CA ARG A 91 -6.36 16.10 -2.91
C ARG A 91 -6.90 17.47 -2.54
N GLU A 92 -7.44 18.21 -3.50
CA GLU A 92 -8.03 19.53 -3.28
C GLU A 92 -9.27 19.46 -2.39
N ARG A 93 -10.22 18.58 -2.72
CA ARG A 93 -11.52 18.50 -2.04
C ARG A 93 -11.44 17.98 -0.61
N PHE A 94 -10.53 17.05 -0.32
CA PHE A 94 -10.45 16.39 1.00
C PHE A 94 -9.17 16.72 1.78
N GLY A 95 -8.25 17.47 1.17
CA GLY A 95 -6.95 17.80 1.76
C GLY A 95 -6.06 16.57 1.94
N TYR A 96 -6.12 15.62 1.01
CA TYR A 96 -5.26 14.44 1.02
C TYR A 96 -3.88 14.78 0.43
N PRO A 97 -2.80 14.17 0.94
CA PRO A 97 -1.46 14.42 0.42
C PRO A 97 -1.26 13.77 -0.95
N GLU A 98 -0.27 14.26 -1.68
CA GLU A 98 0.27 13.56 -2.82
C GLU A 98 1.06 12.32 -2.38
N ILE A 99 0.86 11.19 -3.05
CA ILE A 99 1.70 10.01 -2.85
C ILE A 99 3.02 10.23 -3.60
N THR A 100 4.01 10.80 -2.90
CA THR A 100 5.35 11.05 -3.43
C THR A 100 6.19 9.76 -3.49
N PRO A 101 7.30 9.72 -4.25
CA PRO A 101 8.24 8.61 -4.17
C PRO A 101 8.75 8.34 -2.74
N GLU A 102 8.99 9.40 -1.97
CA GLU A 102 9.43 9.36 -0.58
C GLU A 102 8.38 8.67 0.31
N LEU A 103 7.11 9.09 0.19
CA LEU A 103 5.99 8.50 0.92
C LEU A 103 5.80 7.02 0.55
N ARG A 104 5.96 6.64 -0.73
CA ARG A 104 5.92 5.22 -1.11
C ARG A 104 7.04 4.42 -0.46
N ARG A 105 8.27 4.95 -0.41
CA ARG A 105 9.41 4.28 0.27
C ARG A 105 9.13 4.09 1.76
N LYS A 106 8.54 5.11 2.40
CA LYS A 106 8.07 5.07 3.79
C LYS A 106 7.14 3.89 4.03
N VAL A 107 6.04 3.83 3.29
CA VAL A 107 5.05 2.74 3.42
C VAL A 107 5.69 1.38 3.16
N PHE A 108 6.46 1.21 2.08
CA PHE A 108 7.04 -0.09 1.71
C PHE A 108 8.05 -0.68 2.69
N GLY A 109 8.58 0.10 3.64
CA GLY A 109 9.44 -0.49 4.67
C GLY A 109 10.10 0.47 5.64
N LEU A 110 10.34 1.74 5.28
CA LEU A 110 11.07 2.64 6.19
C LEU A 110 10.27 2.94 7.46
N ASN A 111 8.94 3.00 7.37
CA ASN A 111 8.08 3.23 8.53
C ASN A 111 8.12 2.06 9.50
N ALA A 112 8.19 0.82 8.99
CA ALA A 112 8.21 -0.38 9.82
C ALA A 112 9.53 -0.52 10.61
N ALA A 113 10.63 0.00 10.08
CA ALA A 113 11.94 -0.06 10.74
C ALA A 113 11.93 0.61 12.14
N VAL A 114 11.10 1.64 12.34
CA VAL A 114 11.03 2.41 13.60
C VAL A 114 10.42 1.59 14.75
N PRO A 115 9.16 1.10 14.69
CA PRO A 115 8.57 0.33 15.79
C PRO A 115 9.26 -1.03 16.01
N TYR A 116 9.88 -1.62 14.98
CA TYR A 116 10.66 -2.85 15.12
C TYR A 116 12.11 -2.62 15.57
N GLN A 117 12.53 -1.36 15.75
CA GLN A 117 13.88 -0.97 16.19
C GLN A 117 14.98 -1.55 15.31
N ILE A 118 14.75 -1.57 14.00
CA ILE A 118 15.70 -2.06 13.01
C ILE A 118 16.44 -0.87 12.41
N ASP A 119 17.76 -0.88 12.50
CA ASP A 119 18.58 0.17 11.90
C ASP A 119 18.56 0.08 10.36
N GLN A 120 18.39 1.21 9.68
CA GLN A 120 18.30 1.22 8.22
C GLN A 120 19.63 0.88 7.54
N GLN A 121 20.76 1.22 8.16
CA GLN A 121 22.09 0.87 7.64
C GLN A 121 22.30 -0.63 7.80
N GLU A 122 21.85 -1.21 8.90
CA GLU A 122 21.84 -2.67 9.10
C GLU A 122 21.00 -3.37 8.03
N ILE A 123 19.79 -2.88 7.72
CA ILE A 123 18.97 -3.42 6.62
C ILE A 123 19.75 -3.40 5.31
N GLN A 124 20.37 -2.27 4.97
CA GLN A 124 21.12 -2.14 3.72
C GLN A 124 22.32 -3.09 3.66
N LEU A 125 23.08 -3.19 4.75
CA LEU A 125 24.24 -4.08 4.86
C LEU A 125 23.82 -5.54 4.67
N LEU A 126 22.81 -6.00 5.42
CA LEU A 126 22.36 -7.39 5.39
C LEU A 126 21.71 -7.76 4.06
N THR A 127 20.88 -6.87 3.51
CA THR A 127 20.18 -7.15 2.25
C THR A 127 21.07 -7.03 1.03
N SER A 128 22.18 -6.26 1.07
CA SER A 128 23.04 -6.05 -0.11
C SER A 128 23.65 -7.33 -0.71
N VAL A 129 23.84 -8.36 0.11
CA VAL A 129 24.50 -9.62 -0.27
C VAL A 129 23.63 -10.87 -0.02
N ASP A 130 22.37 -10.68 0.39
CA ASP A 130 21.48 -11.79 0.68
C ASP A 130 21.11 -12.58 -0.60
N SER A 131 20.36 -13.67 -0.43
CA SER A 131 19.90 -14.46 -1.59
C SER A 131 18.99 -13.64 -2.52
N VAL A 132 18.14 -12.76 -1.98
CA VAL A 132 17.19 -11.98 -2.76
C VAL A 132 17.90 -10.97 -3.65
N SER A 133 18.92 -10.29 -3.14
CA SER A 133 19.75 -9.35 -3.90
C SER A 133 20.62 -10.03 -4.93
N ARG A 134 21.12 -11.24 -4.63
CA ARG A 134 21.80 -12.08 -5.63
C ARG A 134 20.85 -12.46 -6.76
N GLU A 135 19.66 -12.98 -6.45
CA GLU A 135 18.64 -13.30 -7.47
C GLU A 135 18.21 -12.07 -8.28
N LYS A 136 18.03 -10.92 -7.61
CA LYS A 136 17.73 -9.65 -8.29
C LYS A 136 18.85 -9.25 -9.26
N THR A 137 20.11 -9.38 -8.84
CA THR A 137 21.28 -9.05 -9.68
C THR A 137 21.37 -10.00 -10.87
N ASN A 138 21.19 -11.29 -10.64
CA ASN A 138 21.14 -12.30 -11.71
C ASN A 138 20.04 -11.98 -12.72
N TYR A 139 18.84 -11.65 -12.26
CA TYR A 139 17.72 -11.24 -13.12
C TYR A 139 18.02 -9.96 -13.91
N LEU A 140 18.72 -8.98 -13.33
CA LEU A 140 19.09 -7.76 -14.04
C LEU A 140 20.16 -8.00 -15.12
N ASN A 141 21.04 -8.99 -14.92
CA ASN A 141 22.07 -9.37 -15.89
C ASN A 141 21.49 -10.15 -17.09
N ASP A 142 20.47 -10.97 -16.87
CA ASP A 142 19.71 -11.68 -17.92
C ASP A 142 18.20 -11.61 -17.65
N PRO A 143 17.53 -10.49 -18.01
CA PRO A 143 16.11 -10.35 -17.77
C PRO A 143 15.30 -11.32 -18.62
N GLN A 144 14.66 -12.29 -17.97
CA GLN A 144 13.72 -13.24 -18.59
C GLN A 144 12.28 -12.98 -18.09
N PRO A 145 11.66 -11.82 -18.41
CA PRO A 145 10.30 -11.54 -17.99
C PRO A 145 9.32 -12.50 -18.68
N SER A 146 8.53 -13.25 -17.90
CA SER A 146 7.55 -14.18 -18.48
C SER A 146 6.37 -13.48 -19.16
N PHE A 147 6.18 -12.17 -18.92
CA PHE A 147 5.01 -11.35 -19.31
C PHE A 147 3.67 -12.07 -19.14
N LEU A 148 3.62 -13.05 -18.23
CA LEU A 148 2.56 -14.04 -18.21
C LEU A 148 1.39 -13.44 -17.45
N THR A 149 0.46 -12.84 -18.19
CA THR A 149 -0.81 -12.37 -17.65
C THR A 149 -1.77 -13.55 -17.51
N TYR A 150 -2.33 -13.71 -16.31
CA TYR A 150 -3.45 -14.62 -16.08
C TYR A 150 -4.74 -13.86 -16.38
N GLY A 151 -5.23 -14.01 -17.60
CA GLY A 151 -6.44 -13.34 -18.06
C GLY A 151 -6.61 -13.48 -19.58
N PRO A 152 -7.76 -13.08 -20.13
CA PRO A 152 -8.00 -13.13 -21.56
C PRO A 152 -6.98 -12.33 -22.35
N LYS A 153 -6.21 -12.99 -23.22
CA LYS A 153 -5.19 -12.35 -24.06
C LYS A 153 -5.74 -11.88 -25.38
N ASN A 154 -6.94 -12.33 -25.75
CA ASN A 154 -7.63 -11.93 -26.97
C ASN A 154 -9.14 -11.80 -26.75
N ARG A 155 -9.80 -11.15 -27.72
CA ARG A 155 -11.25 -10.89 -27.69
C ARG A 155 -12.08 -12.16 -27.50
N ARG A 156 -11.66 -13.29 -28.07
CA ARG A 156 -12.38 -14.56 -27.93
C ARG A 156 -12.31 -15.09 -26.51
N GLU A 157 -11.12 -15.07 -25.90
CA GLU A 157 -10.94 -15.44 -24.50
C GLU A 157 -11.73 -14.50 -23.58
N PHE A 158 -11.81 -13.20 -23.92
CA PHE A 158 -12.52 -12.22 -23.11
C PHE A 158 -14.02 -12.48 -23.15
N LEU A 159 -14.57 -12.71 -24.34
CA LEU A 159 -15.96 -13.09 -24.53
C LEU A 159 -16.30 -14.45 -23.90
N ASN A 160 -15.35 -15.38 -23.84
CA ASN A 160 -15.54 -16.65 -23.14
C ASN A 160 -15.52 -16.48 -21.63
N PHE A 161 -14.63 -15.64 -21.10
CA PHE A 161 -14.57 -15.31 -19.68
C PHE A 161 -15.87 -14.64 -19.19
N LEU A 162 -16.45 -13.73 -19.98
CA LEU A 162 -17.73 -13.09 -19.70
C LEU A 162 -18.93 -14.06 -19.66
N LYS A 163 -18.82 -15.28 -20.19
CA LYS A 163 -19.90 -16.28 -20.10
C LYS A 163 -19.93 -17.01 -18.75
N TRP A 164 -18.88 -16.86 -17.94
CA TRP A 164 -18.70 -17.54 -16.66
C TRP A 164 -18.97 -16.63 -15.45
N GLY A 165 -19.30 -15.35 -15.69
CA GLY A 165 -19.80 -14.38 -14.68
C GLY A 165 -21.24 -14.01 -14.97
#